data_AF-A0A7S1SAD9-F1
#
_entry.id   AF-A0A7S1SAD9-F1
#
_cell.length_a   1.000
_cell.length_b   1.000
_cell.length_c   1.000
_cell.angle_alpha   90.00
_cell.angle_beta   90.00
_cell.angle_gamma   90.00
#
_symmetry.space_group_name_H-M   'P 1'
#
loop_
_entity.id
_entity.type
_entity.pdbx_description
1 polymer ?
#
loop_
_entity_poly.entity_id
_entity_poly.type
_entity_poly.pdbx_seq_one_letter_code
_entity_poly.pdbx_strand_id
1 'polypeptide(L)'
;LVLNPPFLRGVFGAAPASPAAGQGEDYTSVLLALVFCSLAPVVTRETRACSWIEVEHVGAATACLIMDPALLGVQYARTGVLPKLPSGPMEALLIMLAACGSFVGIAMETRGYQLAEPGKASMFRYVEVPFAYVLQHLGTGTPVTPQAAGGAGLLVAACFIS
;
A
#
# COMPACT_ATOMS: atom_id res chain seq x y z
N LEU A 1 4.46 -5.72 -0.01
CA LEU A 1 4.71 -6.01 1.42
C LEU A 1 5.38 -7.38 1.50
N VAL A 2 6.70 -7.44 1.65
CA VAL A 2 7.40 -8.72 1.89
C VAL A 2 7.41 -8.91 3.40
N LEU A 3 6.62 -9.88 3.89
CA LEU A 3 6.69 -10.31 5.28
C LEU A 3 8.12 -10.83 5.53
N ASN A 4 8.78 -10.34 6.58
CA ASN A 4 10.05 -10.88 7.04
C ASN A 4 9.78 -11.73 8.29
N PRO A 5 9.24 -12.95 8.14
CA PRO A 5 8.90 -13.76 9.29
C PRO A 5 10.17 -14.25 10.00
N PRO A 6 10.13 -14.39 11.33
CA PRO A 6 11.31 -14.74 12.13
C PRO A 6 11.93 -16.09 11.75
N PHE A 7 11.15 -17.03 11.19
CA PHE A 7 11.66 -18.31 10.71
C PHE A 7 12.54 -18.20 9.45
N LEU A 8 12.33 -17.19 8.59
CA LEU A 8 13.17 -16.95 7.41
C LEU A 8 14.44 -16.15 7.74
N ARG A 9 14.43 -15.36 8.82
CA ARG A 9 15.63 -14.62 9.29
C ARG A 9 16.78 -15.56 9.65
N GLY A 10 16.49 -16.70 10.27
CA GLY A 10 17.49 -17.69 10.69
C GLY A 10 18.12 -18.47 9.52
N VAL A 11 17.40 -18.64 8.41
CA VAL A 11 17.87 -19.38 7.24
C VAL A 11 18.77 -18.52 6.34
N PHE A 12 18.51 -17.22 6.27
CA PHE A 12 19.18 -16.31 5.31
C PHE A 12 20.09 -15.27 5.96
N GLY A 13 20.45 -15.42 7.25
CA GLY A 13 21.48 -14.61 7.89
C GLY A 13 21.22 -13.10 7.89
N ALA A 14 19.97 -12.66 8.08
CA ALA A 14 19.66 -11.23 8.19
C ALA A 14 20.23 -10.64 9.49
N ALA A 15 20.94 -9.51 9.37
CA ALA A 15 21.39 -8.72 10.51
C ALA A 15 20.20 -8.31 11.41
N PRO A 16 20.41 -8.18 12.73
CA PRO A 16 19.36 -7.77 13.65
C PRO A 16 18.79 -6.42 13.21
N ALA A 17 17.46 -6.35 13.09
CA ALA A 17 16.75 -5.10 12.91
C ALA A 17 17.12 -4.17 14.08
N SER A 18 17.36 -2.88 13.79
CA SER A 18 17.57 -1.82 14.78
C SER A 18 16.63 -1.96 15.98
N PRO A 19 17.04 -1.54 17.20
CA PRO A 19 16.38 -1.84 18.48
C PRO A 19 15.00 -1.22 18.68
N ALA A 20 14.35 -0.72 17.62
CA ALA A 20 12.93 -0.37 17.61
C ALA A 20 12.00 -1.60 17.47
N ALA A 21 12.55 -2.80 17.20
CA ALA A 21 11.82 -4.06 17.07
C ALA A 21 11.50 -4.74 18.42
N GLY A 22 11.08 -3.96 19.42
CA GLY A 22 10.79 -4.42 20.79
C GLY A 22 9.31 -4.62 21.12
N GLN A 23 8.39 -4.41 20.19
CA GLN A 23 6.97 -4.76 20.34
C GLN A 23 6.73 -6.00 19.49
N GLY A 24 6.20 -7.07 20.11
CA GLY A 24 5.89 -8.33 19.41
C GLY A 24 5.23 -8.06 18.06
N GLU A 25 5.76 -8.65 16.99
CA GLU A 25 5.38 -8.35 15.61
C GLU A 25 3.86 -8.59 15.43
N ASP A 26 3.07 -7.52 15.60
CA ASP A 26 1.61 -7.55 15.54
C ASP A 26 1.17 -7.58 14.07
N TYR A 27 1.17 -8.78 13.51
CA TYR A 27 0.73 -9.07 12.15
C TYR A 27 -0.79 -8.97 11.99
N THR A 28 -1.57 -8.80 13.06
CA THR A 28 -3.03 -8.71 12.99
C THR A 28 -3.46 -7.51 12.14
N SER A 29 -2.75 -6.38 12.27
CA SER A 29 -3.00 -5.20 11.43
C SER A 29 -2.77 -5.46 9.94
N VAL A 30 -1.71 -6.19 9.61
CA VAL A 30 -1.36 -6.55 8.22
C VAL A 30 -2.37 -7.54 7.64
N LEU A 31 -2.79 -8.55 8.41
CA LEU A 31 -3.80 -9.51 7.99
C LEU A 31 -5.16 -8.86 7.77
N LEU A 32 -5.59 -7.97 8.67
CA LEU A 32 -6.82 -7.20 8.50
C LEU A 32 -6.74 -6.34 7.25
N ALA A 33 -5.65 -5.60 7.06
CA ALA A 33 -5.45 -4.81 5.85
C ALA A 33 -5.50 -5.66 4.59
N LEU A 34 -4.93 -6.88 4.61
CA LEU A 34 -4.98 -7.79 3.47
C LEU A 34 -6.41 -8.26 3.15
N VAL A 35 -7.21 -8.57 4.17
CA VAL A 35 -8.62 -8.95 4.00
C VAL A 35 -9.42 -7.78 3.41
N PHE A 36 -9.23 -6.55 3.90
CA PHE A 36 -9.92 -5.39 3.35
C PHE A 36 -9.45 -5.05 1.92
N CYS A 37 -8.14 -5.13 1.66
CA CYS A 37 -7.57 -4.85 0.34
C CYS A 37 -7.99 -5.89 -0.71
N SER A 38 -8.25 -7.15 -0.32
CA SER A 38 -8.73 -8.17 -1.27
C SER A 38 -10.19 -8.00 -1.67
N LEU A 39 -10.98 -7.28 -0.86
CA LEU A 39 -12.37 -6.94 -1.20
C LEU A 39 -12.45 -5.83 -2.25
N ALA A 40 -11.49 -4.91 -2.28
CA ALA A 40 -11.47 -3.79 -3.23
C ALA A 40 -11.68 -4.22 -4.70
N PRO A 41 -10.90 -5.16 -5.28
CA PRO A 41 -11.11 -5.57 -6.68
C PRO A 41 -12.45 -6.28 -6.90
N VAL A 42 -12.99 -6.97 -5.89
CA VAL A 42 -14.30 -7.64 -5.98
C VAL A 42 -15.41 -6.60 -6.07
N VAL A 43 -15.38 -5.59 -5.20
CA VAL A 43 -16.37 -4.50 -5.20
C VAL A 43 -16.26 -3.66 -6.47
N THR A 44 -15.05 -3.32 -6.91
CA THR A 44 -14.82 -2.56 -8.14
C THR A 44 -15.39 -3.27 -9.37
N ARG A 45 -15.34 -4.60 -9.42
CA ARG A 45 -15.93 -5.38 -10.51
C ARG A 45 -17.45 -5.26 -10.59
N GLU A 46 -18.14 -5.27 -9.45
CA GLU A 46 -19.59 -5.08 -9.42
C GLU A 46 -19.98 -3.67 -9.91
N THR A 47 -19.11 -2.69 -9.71
CA THR A 47 -19.31 -1.31 -10.19
C THR A 47 -18.99 -1.08 -11.67
N ARG A 48 -18.68 -2.13 -12.46
CA ARG A 48 -18.33 -2.00 -13.90
C ARG A 48 -19.40 -1.33 -14.78
N ALA A 49 -20.66 -1.35 -14.33
CA ALA A 49 -21.77 -0.70 -15.03
C ALA A 49 -21.88 0.79 -14.72
N CYS A 50 -21.21 1.26 -13.66
CA CYS A 50 -21.18 2.66 -13.26
C CYS A 50 -20.04 3.39 -13.96
N SER A 51 -20.16 4.73 -14.05
CA SER A 51 -19.06 5.54 -14.56
C SER A 51 -17.88 5.45 -13.59
N TRP A 52 -16.70 5.15 -14.11
CA TRP A 52 -15.47 5.09 -13.31
C TRP A 52 -15.24 6.35 -12.46
N ILE A 53 -15.55 7.54 -13.00
CA ILE A 53 -15.37 8.79 -12.29
C ILE A 53 -16.30 8.91 -11.07
N GLU A 54 -17.49 8.32 -11.15
CA GLU A 54 -18.46 8.32 -10.06
C GLU A 54 -17.99 7.41 -8.92
N VAL A 55 -17.49 6.22 -9.26
CA VAL A 55 -16.92 5.28 -8.28
C VAL A 55 -15.75 5.92 -7.52
N GLU A 56 -14.86 6.60 -8.24
CA GLU A 56 -13.72 7.31 -7.64
C GLU A 56 -14.15 8.48 -6.74
N HIS A 57 -15.13 9.29 -7.16
CA HIS A 57 -15.62 10.40 -6.34
C HIS A 57 -16.32 9.92 -5.08
N VAL A 58 -17.14 8.87 -5.19
CA VAL A 58 -17.80 8.26 -4.02
C VAL A 58 -16.77 7.62 -3.08
N GLY A 59 -15.76 6.95 -3.63
CA GLY A 59 -14.64 6.39 -2.88
C GLY A 59 -13.87 7.47 -2.11
N ALA A 60 -13.47 8.54 -2.80
CA ALA A 60 -12.76 9.68 -2.21
C ALA A 60 -13.62 10.40 -1.15
N ALA A 61 -14.92 10.59 -1.41
CA ALA A 61 -15.85 11.18 -0.43
C ALA A 61 -16.01 10.28 0.80
N THR A 62 -16.13 8.97 0.62
CA THR A 62 -16.24 8.00 1.73
C THR A 62 -14.95 7.97 2.55
N ALA A 63 -13.79 8.00 1.90
CA ALA A 63 -12.50 8.08 2.58
C ALA A 63 -12.40 9.35 3.43
N CYS A 64 -12.63 10.50 2.81
CA CYS A 64 -12.48 11.81 3.45
C CYS A 64 -13.51 12.08 4.55
N LEU A 65 -14.77 11.69 4.34
CA LEU A 65 -15.88 12.01 5.27
C LEU A 65 -16.08 10.95 6.36
N ILE A 66 -15.66 9.70 6.14
CA ILE A 66 -15.94 8.59 7.06
C ILE A 66 -14.65 7.93 7.55
N MET A 67 -13.80 7.44 6.65
CA MET A 67 -12.65 6.63 7.05
C MET A 67 -11.55 7.45 7.74
N ASP A 68 -11.19 8.60 7.18
CA ASP A 68 -10.17 9.49 7.74
C ASP A 68 -10.54 10.01 9.14
N PRO A 69 -11.74 10.56 9.39
CA PRO A 69 -12.13 10.99 10.73
C PRO A 69 -12.27 9.82 11.70
N ALA A 70 -12.76 8.65 11.25
CA ALA A 70 -12.80 7.46 12.08
C ALA A 70 -11.40 7.01 12.50
N LEU A 71 -10.44 7.02 11.58
CA LEU A 71 -9.05 6.65 11.84
C LEU A 71 -8.37 7.65 12.79
N LEU A 72 -8.61 8.95 12.62
CA LEU A 72 -8.17 9.98 13.57
C LEU A 72 -8.78 9.76 14.96
N GLY A 73 -10.06 9.41 15.04
CA GLY A 73 -10.74 9.10 16.30
C GLY A 73 -10.16 7.87 16.99
N VAL A 74 -9.91 6.79 16.25
CA VAL A 74 -9.26 5.57 16.76
C VAL A 74 -7.84 5.86 17.23
N GLN A 75 -7.08 6.65 16.48
CA GLN A 75 -5.73 7.05 16.87
C GLN A 75 -5.77 7.86 18.17
N TYR A 76 -6.63 8.88 18.24
CA TYR A 76 -6.79 9.70 19.45
C TYR A 76 -7.19 8.85 20.66
N ALA A 77 -8.12 7.90 20.50
CA ALA A 77 -8.53 7.01 21.57
C ALA A 77 -7.39 6.08 22.07
N ARG A 78 -6.45 5.71 21.20
CA ARG A 78 -5.32 4.84 21.54
C ARG A 78 -4.12 5.58 22.10
N THR A 79 -3.74 6.70 21.50
CA THR A 79 -2.49 7.42 21.84
C THR A 79 -2.72 8.65 22.71
N GLY A 80 -3.97 9.14 22.80
CA GLY A 80 -4.31 10.40 23.48
C GLY A 80 -3.76 11.65 22.80
N VAL A 81 -3.12 11.50 21.62
CA VAL A 81 -2.41 12.58 20.93
C VAL A 81 -2.91 12.68 19.49
N LEU A 82 -3.31 13.89 19.09
CA LEU A 82 -3.67 14.18 17.71
C LEU A 82 -2.43 14.23 16.82
N PRO A 83 -2.51 13.79 15.54
CA PRO A 83 -1.43 13.95 14.59
C PRO A 83 -1.04 15.41 14.44
N LYS A 84 0.26 15.67 14.31
CA LYS A 84 0.74 17.03 13.99
C LYS A 84 0.28 17.38 12.58
N LEU A 85 -0.51 18.45 12.46
CA LEU A 85 -0.88 19.00 11.18
C LEU A 85 0.35 19.67 10.53
N PRO A 86 0.47 19.63 9.20
CA PRO A 86 1.51 20.36 8.49
C PRO A 86 1.40 21.84 8.84
N SER A 87 2.51 22.42 9.28
CA SER A 87 2.55 23.81 9.74
C SER A 87 3.08 24.76 8.66
N GLY A 88 3.82 24.21 7.69
CA GLY A 88 4.42 24.95 6.58
C GLY A 88 3.62 24.84 5.27
N PRO A 89 3.63 25.89 4.43
CA PRO A 89 2.99 25.85 3.11
C PRO A 89 3.65 24.85 2.17
N MET A 90 4.96 24.60 2.33
CA MET A 90 5.69 23.61 1.53
C MET A 90 5.29 22.17 1.89
N GLU A 91 5.09 21.88 3.18
CA GLU A 91 4.60 20.57 3.64
C GLU A 91 3.20 20.29 3.10
N ALA A 92 2.31 21.28 3.18
CA ALA A 92 0.97 21.19 2.62
C ALA A 92 0.98 20.95 1.10
N LEU A 93 1.87 21.64 0.37
CA LEU A 93 2.03 21.44 -1.07
C LEU A 93 2.51 20.02 -1.41
N LEU A 94 3.49 19.48 -0.66
CA LEU A 94 3.98 18.12 -0.86
C LEU A 94 2.89 17.07 -0.58
N ILE A 95 2.09 17.27 0.47
CA ILE A 95 0.95 16.40 0.79
C ILE A 95 -0.10 16.46 -0.32
N MET A 96 -0.43 17.65 -0.82
CA MET A 96 -1.35 17.81 -1.96
C MET A 96 -0.84 17.13 -3.22
N LEU A 97 0.45 17.28 -3.55
CA LEU A 97 1.06 16.60 -4.70
C LEU A 97 1.03 15.07 -4.54
N ALA A 98 1.34 14.57 -3.33
CA ALA A 98 1.25 13.14 -3.03
C ALA A 98 -0.19 12.62 -3.16
N ALA A 99 -1.18 13.37 -2.66
CA ALA A 99 -2.60 13.03 -2.77
C ALA A 99 -3.07 13.02 -4.23
N CYS A 100 -2.70 14.03 -5.03
CA CYS A 100 -3.00 14.06 -6.47
C CYS A 100 -2.37 12.88 -7.22
N GLY A 101 -1.10 12.56 -6.91
CA GLY A 101 -0.42 11.41 -7.50
C GLY A 101 -1.09 10.09 -7.12
N SER A 102 -1.48 9.94 -5.85
CA SER A 102 -2.23 8.77 -5.37
C SER A 102 -3.58 8.65 -6.05
N PHE A 103 -4.31 9.76 -6.20
CA PHE A 103 -5.59 9.78 -6.90
C PHE A 103 -5.44 9.33 -8.36
N VAL A 104 -4.44 9.85 -9.09
CA VAL A 104 -4.17 9.42 -10.48
C VAL A 104 -3.78 7.93 -10.55
N GLY A 105 -3.03 7.43 -9.58
CA GLY A 105 -2.68 6.02 -9.48
C GLY A 105 -3.91 5.12 -9.31
N ILE A 106 -4.77 5.42 -8.33
CA ILE A 106 -5.99 4.66 -8.06
C ILE A 106 -6.94 4.75 -9.26
N ALA A 107 -7.11 5.95 -9.81
CA ALA A 107 -7.83 6.21 -11.03
C ALA A 107 -7.38 5.28 -12.18
N MET A 108 -6.07 5.25 -12.49
CA MET A 108 -5.55 4.35 -13.53
C MET A 108 -5.76 2.87 -13.19
N GLU A 109 -5.65 2.50 -11.92
CA GLU A 109 -5.87 1.12 -11.44
C GLU A 109 -7.33 0.69 -11.68
N THR A 110 -8.31 1.50 -11.25
CA THR A 110 -9.74 1.20 -11.42
C THR A 110 -10.12 1.13 -12.91
N ARG A 111 -9.55 2.01 -13.75
CA ARG A 111 -9.74 1.92 -15.21
C ARG A 111 -9.10 0.65 -15.78
N GLY A 112 -7.94 0.26 -15.26
CA GLY A 112 -7.25 -0.99 -15.61
C GLY A 112 -8.10 -2.22 -15.30
N TYR A 113 -8.72 -2.29 -14.11
CA TYR A 113 -9.61 -3.40 -13.74
C TYR A 113 -10.88 -3.47 -14.58
N GLN A 114 -11.37 -2.34 -15.09
CA GLN A 114 -12.54 -2.31 -15.98
C GLN A 114 -12.22 -2.77 -17.40
N LEU A 115 -11.00 -2.53 -17.88
CA LEU A 115 -10.59 -2.84 -19.27
C LEU A 115 -9.94 -4.22 -19.43
N ALA A 116 -9.26 -4.73 -18.41
CA ALA A 116 -8.51 -5.98 -18.48
C ALA A 116 -9.29 -7.16 -17.89
N GLU A 117 -8.96 -8.38 -18.35
CA GLU A 117 -9.46 -9.60 -17.71
C GLU A 117 -9.00 -9.66 -16.23
N PRO A 118 -9.89 -10.06 -15.29
CA PRO A 118 -9.62 -9.98 -13.86
C PRO A 118 -8.31 -10.62 -13.42
N GLY A 119 -7.92 -11.72 -14.06
CA GLY A 119 -6.66 -12.42 -13.75
C GLY A 119 -5.41 -11.67 -14.16
N LYS A 120 -5.43 -10.90 -15.25
CA LYS A 120 -4.28 -10.15 -15.75
C LYS A 120 -4.10 -8.82 -15.01
N ALA A 121 -5.22 -8.17 -14.65
CA ALA A 121 -5.18 -6.91 -13.91
C ALA A 121 -4.53 -7.08 -12.53
N SER A 122 -4.82 -8.17 -11.80
CA SER A 122 -4.18 -8.46 -10.52
C SER A 122 -2.68 -8.71 -10.61
N MET A 123 -2.17 -9.17 -11.76
CA MET A 123 -0.73 -9.41 -11.94
C MET A 123 0.07 -8.11 -12.06
N PHE A 124 -0.51 -7.05 -12.63
CA PHE A 124 0.15 -5.74 -12.69
C PHE A 124 0.46 -5.17 -11.31
N ARG A 125 -0.34 -5.51 -10.30
CA ARG A 125 -0.09 -5.11 -8.91
C ARG A 125 1.16 -5.75 -8.32
N TYR A 126 1.58 -6.92 -8.79
CA TYR A 126 2.84 -7.52 -8.37
C TYR A 126 4.07 -6.79 -8.95
N VAL A 127 3.93 -6.14 -10.12
CA VAL A 127 4.98 -5.33 -10.74
C VAL A 127 5.19 -4.00 -10.00
N GLU A 128 4.19 -3.54 -9.24
CA GLU A 128 4.33 -2.36 -8.39
C GLU A 128 5.37 -2.57 -7.27
N VAL A 129 5.49 -3.80 -6.75
CA VAL A 129 6.41 -4.14 -5.65
C VAL A 129 7.88 -3.87 -6.00
N PRO A 130 8.46 -4.38 -7.11
CA PRO A 130 9.83 -4.06 -7.49
C PRO A 130 10.00 -2.57 -7.82
N PHE A 131 8.99 -1.93 -8.43
CA PHE A 131 9.05 -0.50 -8.73
C PHE A 131 9.15 0.35 -7.45
N ALA A 132 8.39 0.01 -6.41
CA ALA A 132 8.48 0.65 -5.10
C ALA A 132 9.87 0.48 -4.47
N TYR A 133 10.51 -0.68 -4.61
CA TYR A 133 11.88 -0.88 -4.11
C TYR A 133 12.91 -0.03 -4.84
N VAL A 134 12.79 0.13 -6.17
CA VAL A 134 13.66 1.01 -6.94
C VAL A 134 13.47 2.47 -6.51
N LEU A 135 12.23 2.92 -6.38
CA LEU A 135 11.94 4.27 -5.91
C LEU A 135 12.42 4.51 -4.48
N GLN A 136 12.30 3.52 -3.60
CA GLN A 136 12.83 3.60 -2.23
C GLN A 136 14.36 3.69 -2.23
N HIS A 137 15.04 2.93 -3.10
CA HIS A 137 16.49 3.04 -3.22
C HIS A 137 16.93 4.42 -3.73
N LEU A 138 16.25 4.95 -4.76
CA LEU A 138 16.56 6.26 -5.34
C LEU A 138 16.18 7.43 -4.44
N GLY A 139 15.05 7.36 -3.73
CA GLY A 139 14.52 8.46 -2.92
C GLY A 139 15.09 8.52 -1.51
N THR A 140 15.22 7.37 -0.84
CA THR A 140 15.71 7.31 0.56
C THR A 140 17.19 6.95 0.69
N GLY A 141 17.87 6.56 -0.40
CA GLY A 141 19.29 6.18 -0.39
C GLY A 141 19.61 4.95 0.47
N THR A 142 18.61 4.30 1.04
CA THR A 142 18.78 3.13 1.91
C THR A 142 19.16 1.90 1.09
N PRO A 143 20.11 1.07 1.56
CA PRO A 143 20.47 -0.17 0.88
C PRO A 143 19.31 -1.16 0.92
N VAL A 144 18.93 -1.68 -0.24
CA VAL A 144 17.88 -2.70 -0.35
C VAL A 144 18.43 -4.02 0.19
N THR A 145 17.75 -4.61 1.17
CA THR A 145 18.15 -5.91 1.72
C THR A 145 18.10 -6.97 0.62
N PRO A 146 19.13 -7.82 0.45
CA PRO A 146 19.17 -8.82 -0.62
C PRO A 146 17.99 -9.81 -0.58
N GLN A 147 17.41 -10.05 0.60
CA GLN A 147 16.19 -10.85 0.77
C GLN A 147 14.96 -10.19 0.12
N ALA A 148 14.82 -8.88 0.22
CA ALA A 148 13.73 -8.13 -0.41
C ALA A 148 13.88 -8.11 -1.93
N ALA A 149 15.10 -7.97 -2.44
CA ALA A 149 15.41 -8.07 -3.86
C ALA A 149 15.11 -9.48 -4.41
N GLY A 150 15.48 -10.53 -3.67
CA GLY A 150 15.15 -11.91 -4.03
C GLY A 150 13.65 -12.19 -4.06
N GLY A 151 12.90 -11.70 -3.08
CA GLY A 151 11.44 -11.80 -3.05
C GLY A 151 10.77 -11.04 -4.21
N ALA A 152 11.26 -9.84 -4.54
CA ALA A 152 10.77 -9.07 -5.68
C ALA A 152 11.04 -9.79 -7.02
N GLY A 153 12.23 -10.39 -7.18
CA GLY A 153 12.57 -11.19 -8.37
C GLY A 153 11.67 -12.42 -8.53
N LEU A 154 11.38 -13.12 -7.42
CA LEU A 154 10.43 -14.25 -7.40
C LEU A 154 9.01 -13.83 -7.78
N LEU A 155 8.54 -12.67 -7.31
CA LEU A 155 7.23 -12.13 -7.69
C LEU A 155 7.14 -11.85 -9.19
N VAL A 156 8.18 -11.23 -9.77
CA VAL A 156 8.24 -10.99 -11.21
C VAL A 156 8.27 -12.30 -11.99
N ALA A 157 9.08 -13.28 -11.56
CA ALA A 157 9.14 -14.60 -12.19
C ALA A 157 7.78 -15.33 -12.13
N ALA A 158 7.06 -15.24 -11.02
CA ALA A 158 5.72 -15.81 -10.88
C ALA A 158 4.70 -15.18 -11.85
N CYS A 159 4.83 -13.88 -12.14
CA CYS A 159 4.00 -13.18 -13.12
C CYS A 159 4.27 -13.63 -14.57
N PHE A 160 5.49 -14.08 -14.89
CA PHE A 160 5.82 -14.58 -16.22
C PHE A 160 5.36 -16.02 -16.46
N ILE A 161 5.16 -16.80 -15.39
CA ILE A 161 4.75 -18.21 -15.46
C ILE A 161 3.22 -18.36 -15.53
N SER A 162 2.48 -17.38 -15.02
CA SER A 162 1.00 -17.38 -14.92
C SER A 162 0.35 -16.78 -16.17
#